data_AF-A0A9X9A8J5-F1
#
_entry.id   AF-A0A9X9A8J5-F1
#
_cell.length_a   1.000
_cell.length_b   1.000
_cell.length_c   1.000
_cell.angle_alpha   90.00
_cell.angle_beta   90.00
_cell.angle_gamma   90.00
#
_symmetry.space_group_name_H-M   'P 1'
#
loop_
_entity.id
_entity.type
_entity.pdbx_description
1 polymer ?
#
loop_
_entity_poly.entity_id
_entity_poly.type
_entity_poly.pdbx_seq_one_letter_code
_entity_poly.pdbx_strand_id
1 'polypeptide(L)' 'MKKGKLIDSFGYAIAGIFFCFRHERNMKIHYLAAVIVICCGFYFHITKIEWMILLVVIGSVMSLEMVNTAVEKTV' A
#
# COMPACT_ATOMS: atom_id res chain seq x y z
N MET A 1 -0.93 -31.34 -16.48
CA MET A 1 -0.67 -31.12 -15.03
C MET A 1 -0.59 -29.62 -14.77
N LYS A 2 -1.55 -29.05 -14.03
CA LYS A 2 -1.71 -27.60 -13.79
C LYS A 2 -0.54 -27.02 -12.97
N LYS A 3 0.38 -26.30 -13.62
CA LYS A 3 1.51 -25.58 -12.98
C LYS A 3 1.33 -24.05 -12.92
N GLY A 4 0.09 -23.54 -12.94
CA GLY A 4 -0.20 -22.08 -12.94
C GLY A 4 -0.61 -21.46 -11.59
N LYS A 5 -1.01 -22.25 -10.59
CA LYS A 5 -1.74 -21.74 -9.41
C LYS A 5 -1.05 -20.65 -8.60
N LEU A 6 0.28 -20.70 -8.44
CA LEU A 6 1.01 -19.69 -7.66
C LEU A 6 1.12 -18.37 -8.43
N ILE A 7 1.52 -18.43 -9.71
CA ILE A 7 1.62 -17.24 -10.57
C ILE A 7 0.24 -16.59 -10.76
N ASP A 8 -0.81 -17.41 -10.93
CA ASP A 8 -2.19 -16.93 -10.97
C ASP A 8 -2.58 -16.27 -9.63
N SER A 9 -2.23 -16.88 -8.49
CA SER A 9 -2.52 -16.30 -7.16
C SER A 9 -1.81 -14.98 -6.91
N PHE A 10 -0.57 -14.82 -7.38
CA PHE A 10 0.13 -13.52 -7.37
C PHE A 10 -0.53 -12.52 -8.32
N GLY A 11 -0.98 -12.97 -9.50
CA GLY A 11 -1.73 -12.14 -10.45
C GLY A 11 -3.02 -11.60 -9.84
N TYR A 12 -3.78 -12.44 -9.13
CA TYR A 12 -4.99 -12.00 -8.40
C TYR A 12 -4.67 -11.06 -7.23
N ALA A 13 -3.58 -11.28 -6.49
CA ALA A 13 -3.16 -10.39 -5.42
C ALA A 13 -2.78 -8.99 -5.97
N ILE A 14 -2.01 -8.94 -7.06
CA ILE A 14 -1.64 -7.69 -7.73
C ILE A 14 -2.87 -7.00 -8.32
N ALA A 15 -3.78 -7.75 -8.95
CA ALA A 15 -5.04 -7.22 -9.46
C ALA A 15 -5.92 -6.66 -8.33
N GLY A 16 -5.96 -7.32 -7.18
CA GLY A 16 -6.65 -6.85 -5.98
C GLY A 16 -6.06 -5.55 -5.43
N ILE A 17 -4.71 -5.46 -5.36
CA ILE A 17 -4.01 -4.23 -4.98
C ILE A 17 -4.37 -3.09 -5.96
N PHE A 18 -4.29 -3.35 -7.27
CA PHE A 18 -4.59 -2.35 -8.29
C PHE A 18 -6.07 -1.92 -8.27
N PHE A 19 -6.98 -2.87 -8.03
CA PHE A 19 -8.40 -2.60 -7.88
C PHE A 19 -8.68 -1.71 -6.66
N CYS A 20 -8.14 -2.07 -5.48
CA CYS A 20 -8.24 -1.24 -4.27
C CYS A 20 -7.68 0.17 -4.50
N PHE A 21 -6.54 0.27 -5.17
CA PHE A 21 -5.90 1.54 -5.49
C PHE A 21 -6.76 2.44 -6.39
N ARG A 22 -7.52 1.84 -7.31
CA ARG A 22 -8.37 2.57 -8.28
C ARG A 22 -9.72 2.97 -7.68
N HIS A 23 -10.32 2.08 -6.88
CA HIS A 23 -11.70 2.20 -6.41
C HIS A 23 -11.84 2.97 -5.09
N GLU A 24 -10.88 2.84 -4.17
CA GLU A 24 -11.01 3.40 -2.82
C GLU A 24 -10.55 4.87 -2.76
N ARG A 25 -11.45 5.75 -2.31
CA ARG A 25 -11.13 7.17 -2.12
C ARG A 25 -10.08 7.37 -1.03
N ASN A 26 -10.11 6.57 0.04
CA ASN A 26 -9.12 6.64 1.11
C ASN A 26 -7.73 6.16 0.64
N MET A 27 -7.63 5.14 -0.23
CA MET A 27 -6.36 4.72 -0.82
C MET A 27 -5.68 5.84 -1.62
N LYS A 28 -6.45 6.69 -2.31
CA LYS A 28 -5.91 7.88 -3.01
C LYS A 28 -5.31 8.89 -2.03
N ILE A 29 -5.93 9.09 -0.87
CA ILE A 29 -5.44 10.00 0.17
C ILE A 29 -4.14 9.45 0.77
N HIS A 30 -4.11 8.16 1.11
CA HIS A 30 -2.89 7.51 1.62
C HIS A 30 -1.75 7.53 0.61
N TYR A 31 -2.04 7.32 -0.68
CA TYR A 31 -1.03 7.45 -1.73
C TYR A 31 -0.51 8.88 -1.87
N LEU A 32 -1.39 9.88 -1.87
CA LEU A 32 -0.99 11.28 -1.92
C LEU A 32 -0.14 11.66 -0.71
N ALA A 33 -0.53 11.20 0.48
CA ALA A 33 0.25 11.40 1.71
C ALA A 33 1.63 10.73 1.61
N ALA A 34 1.72 9.50 1.09
CA ALA A 34 2.98 8.81 0.88
C ALA A 34 3.91 9.58 -0.08
N VAL A 35 3.37 10.11 -1.20
CA VAL A 35 4.13 10.94 -2.14
C VAL A 35 4.65 12.21 -1.46
N ILE A 36 3.81 12.91 -0.69
CA ILE A 36 4.20 14.11 0.06
C ILE A 36 5.32 13.78 1.05
N VAL A 37 5.18 12.70 1.81
CA VAL A 37 6.18 12.27 2.80
C VAL A 37 7.51 11.91 2.13
N ILE A 38 7.49 11.25 0.97
CA ILE A 38 8.70 10.96 0.18
C ILE A 38 9.36 12.24 -0.30
N CYS A 39 8.60 13.18 -0.87
CA CYS A 39 9.11 14.48 -1.31
C CYS A 39 9.71 15.30 -0.15
N CYS A 40 9.01 15.34 0.99
CA CYS A 40 9.53 15.95 2.21
C CYS A 40 10.80 15.23 2.69
N GLY A 41 10.86 13.91 2.59
CA GLY A 41 12.04 13.15 3.00
C GLY A 41 13.29 13.45 2.17
N PHE A 42 13.12 13.69 0.87
CA PHE A 42 14.19 14.19 0.03
C PHE A 42 14.58 15.63 0.39
N TYR A 43 13.60 16.50 0.69
CA TYR A 43 13.86 17.89 1.05
C TYR A 43 14.59 18.04 2.40
N PHE A 44 14.22 17.24 3.41
CA PHE A 44 14.80 17.29 4.75
C PHE A 44 16.13 16.54 4.89
N HIS A 45 16.66 15.95 3.82
CA HIS A 45 17.93 15.19 3.84
C HIS A 45 17.97 14.12 4.97
N ILE A 46 16.85 13.42 5.19
CA ILE A 46 16.74 12.46 6.29
C ILE A 46 17.68 11.27 6.13
N THR A 47 18.13 10.75 7.27
CA THR A 47 19.10 9.67 7.35
C THR A 47 18.49 8.32 6.92
N LYS A 48 19.35 7.34 6.62
CA LYS A 48 18.92 6.00 6.18
C LYS A 48 18.01 5.31 7.22
N ILE A 49 18.22 5.58 8.51
CA ILE A 49 17.40 5.00 9.58
C ILE A 49 15.99 5.60 9.57
N GLU A 50 15.87 6.91 9.39
CA GLU A 50 14.58 7.60 9.30
C GLU A 50 13.78 7.12 8.09
N TRP A 51 14.45 6.86 6.96
CA TRP A 51 13.83 6.22 5.80
C TRP A 51 13.30 4.82 6.09
N MET A 52 14.03 3.98 6.84
CA MET A 52 13.54 2.66 7.23
C MET A 52 12.29 2.77 8.11
N ILE A 53 12.31 3.67 9.09
CA ILE A 53 11.15 3.92 9.97
C ILE A 53 9.96 4.41 9.14
N LEU A 54 10.17 5.36 8.22
CA LEU A 54 9.14 5.87 7.33
C LEU A 54 8.50 4.77 6.48
N LEU A 55 9.31 3.89 5.88
CA LEU A 55 8.80 2.78 5.09
C LEU A 55 7.96 1.81 5.93
N VAL A 56 8.39 1.50 7.15
CA VAL A 56 7.64 0.64 8.07
C VAL A 56 6.31 1.29 8.47
N VAL A 57 6.31 2.59 8.78
CA VAL A 57 5.10 3.33 9.17
C VAL A 57 4.12 3.45 7.99
N ILE A 58 4.60 3.78 6.79
CA ILE A 58 3.75 3.84 5.59
C ILE A 58 3.16 2.46 5.30
N GLY A 59 3.97 1.40 5.39
CA GLY A 59 3.52 0.03 5.16
C GLY A 59 2.49 -0.45 6.19
N SER A 60 2.66 -0.10 7.46
CA SER A 60 1.72 -0.47 8.52
C SER A 60 0.38 0.24 8.38
N VAL A 61 0.39 1.54 8.08
CA VAL A 61 -0.82 2.33 7.83
C VAL A 61 -1.57 1.82 6.60
N MET A 62 -0.88 1.52 5.50
CA MET A 62 -1.52 0.92 4.31
C MET A 62 -2.13 -0.45 4.61
N SER A 63 -1.46 -1.28 5.42
CA SER A 63 -1.96 -2.59 5.82
C SER A 63 -3.24 -2.46 6.65
N LEU A 64 -3.26 -1.54 7.63
CA LEU A 64 -4.43 -1.24 8.45
C LEU A 64 -5.58 -0.69 7.61
N GLU A 65 -5.31 0.18 6.64
CA GLU A 65 -6.34 0.70 5.74
C GLU A 65 -6.96 -0.42 4.90
N MET A 66 -6.14 -1.33 4.34
CA MET A 66 -6.66 -2.49 3.59
C MET A 66 -7.53 -3.39 4.46
N VAL A 67 -7.16 -3.59 5.74
CA VAL A 67 -8.00 -4.33 6.70
C VAL A 67 -9.31 -3.61 6.94
N ASN A 68 -9.29 -2.29 7.16
CA ASN A 68 -10.51 -1.50 7.34
C ASN A 68 -11.43 -1.60 6.12
N THR A 69 -10.91 -1.40 4.90
CA THR A 69 -11.69 -1.54 3.66
C THR A 69 -12.25 -2.96 3.50
N ALA A 70 -11.47 -3.99 3.84
CA ALA A 70 -11.93 -5.38 3.74
C ALA A 70 -13.10 -5.65 4.72
N VAL A 71 -13.02 -5.13 5.94
CA VAL A 71 -14.11 -5.20 6.92
C VAL A 71 -15.33 -4.44 6.40
N GLU A 72 -15.16 -3.18 5.99
CA GLU A 72 -16.24 -2.30 5.52
C GLU A 72 -16.99 -2.85 4.28
N LYS A 73 -16.32 -3.65 3.45
CA LYS A 73 -16.94 -4.33 2.30
C LYS A 73 -17.67 -5.63 2.66
N THR A 74 -17.43 -6.17 3.84
CA THR A 74 -18.02 -7.45 4.29
C THR A 74 -19.26 -7.24 5.14
N VAL A 75 -19.36 -6.10 5.85
CA VAL A 75 -20.58 -5.62 6.53
C VAL A 75 -21.48 -4.85 5.56
#